data_AF-A0A921CNU6-F1
#
_entry.id   AF-A0A921CNU6-F1
#
_cell.length_a   1.000
_cell.length_b   1.000
_cell.length_c   1.000
_cell.angle_alpha   90.00
_cell.angle_beta   90.00
_cell.angle_gamma   90.00
#
_symmetry.space_group_name_H-M   'P 1'
#
loop_
_entity.id
_entity.type
_entity.pdbx_description
1 polymer ?
#
loop_
_entity_poly.entity_id
_entity_poly.type
_entity_poly.pdbx_seq_one_letter_code
_entity_poly.pdbx_strand_id
1 'polypeptide(L)'
;MADIFDKLKSGLNKGVASVSTGSKTLIEKAKINSRIKTLEDEKKQLEELLGARVYNLYMEMEGDIPRSELVGFCEEITKRTELINEQKQRLKELDEEMNQVIGNTRIGPPVCKCGHVNPEGARFCARCGSQL
;
A
#
# COMPACT_ATOMS: atom_id res chain seq x y z
N MET A 1 -44.96 -11.81 -9.52
CA MET A 1 -43.64 -12.41 -9.79
C MET A 1 -42.59 -11.33 -10.08
N ALA A 2 -42.59 -10.22 -9.31
CA ALA A 2 -41.66 -9.07 -9.48
C ALA A 2 -40.59 -9.01 -8.36
N ASP A 3 -40.85 -9.63 -7.20
CA ASP A 3 -39.95 -9.59 -6.03
C ASP A 3 -38.59 -10.27 -6.20
N ILE A 4 -38.48 -11.23 -7.11
CA ILE A 4 -37.23 -12.00 -7.30
C ILE A 4 -36.20 -11.15 -8.05
N PHE A 5 -36.64 -10.39 -9.06
CA PHE A 5 -35.77 -9.52 -9.84
C PHE A 5 -35.31 -8.31 -9.02
N ASP A 6 -36.17 -7.73 -8.18
CA ASP A 6 -35.80 -6.64 -7.28
C ASP A 6 -34.85 -7.08 -6.16
N LYS A 7 -35.03 -8.29 -5.61
CA LYS A 7 -34.07 -8.87 -4.64
C LYS A 7 -32.71 -9.16 -5.28
N LEU A 8 -32.67 -9.65 -6.52
CA LEU A 8 -31.42 -9.88 -7.26
C LEU A 8 -30.68 -8.56 -7.57
N LYS A 9 -31.42 -7.52 -7.97
CA LYS A 9 -30.86 -6.19 -8.25
C LYS A 9 -30.31 -5.52 -6.99
N SER A 10 -30.98 -5.70 -5.85
CA SER A 10 -30.53 -5.17 -4.56
C SER A 10 -29.28 -5.88 -4.00
N GLY A 11 -29.12 -7.19 -4.27
CA GLY A 11 -27.95 -7.97 -3.88
C GLY A 11 -26.71 -7.70 -4.75
N LEU A 12 -26.88 -7.56 -6.07
CA LEU A 12 -25.79 -7.22 -6.98
C LEU A 12 -25.25 -5.80 -6.75
N ASN A 13 -26.13 -4.82 -6.50
CA ASN A 13 -25.71 -3.42 -6.33
C ASN A 13 -24.79 -3.19 -5.12
N LYS A 14 -24.82 -4.06 -4.11
CA LYS A 14 -23.89 -3.99 -2.96
C LYS A 14 -22.60 -4.78 -3.15
N GLY A 15 -22.61 -5.85 -3.96
CA GLY A 15 -21.42 -6.67 -4.25
C GLY A 15 -20.56 -6.16 -5.41
N VAL A 16 -21.15 -5.46 -6.38
CA VAL A 16 -20.42 -4.97 -7.58
C VAL A 16 -19.61 -3.70 -7.28
N ALA A 17 -20.05 -2.88 -6.31
CA ALA A 17 -19.32 -1.68 -5.89
C ALA A 17 -18.05 -2.00 -5.09
N SER A 18 -18.05 -3.07 -4.27
CA SER A 18 -16.89 -3.47 -3.46
C SER A 18 -15.82 -4.20 -4.28
N VAL A 19 -16.22 -5.06 -5.22
CA VAL A 19 -15.28 -5.79 -6.10
C VAL A 19 -14.58 -4.87 -7.10
N SER A 20 -15.29 -3.89 -7.68
CA SER A 20 -14.69 -2.97 -8.67
C SER A 20 -13.71 -1.94 -8.07
N THR A 21 -13.92 -1.54 -6.82
CA THR A 21 -13.05 -0.58 -6.11
C THR A 21 -11.78 -1.26 -5.59
N GLY A 22 -11.90 -2.45 -4.99
CA GLY A 22 -10.74 -3.21 -4.51
C GLY A 22 -9.74 -3.57 -5.61
N SER A 23 -10.22 -3.98 -6.80
CA SER A 23 -9.35 -4.27 -7.94
C SER A 23 -8.57 -3.05 -8.45
N LYS A 24 -9.18 -1.85 -8.45
CA LYS A 24 -8.50 -0.61 -8.86
C LYS A 24 -7.41 -0.21 -7.86
N THR A 25 -7.71 -0.27 -6.57
CA THR A 25 -6.74 0.07 -5.52
C THR A 25 -5.55 -0.88 -5.50
N LEU A 26 -5.77 -2.19 -5.73
CA LEU A 26 -4.67 -3.16 -5.83
C LEU A 26 -3.73 -2.86 -7.01
N ILE A 27 -4.29 -2.49 -8.17
CA ILE A 27 -3.50 -2.08 -9.34
C ILE A 27 -2.72 -0.80 -9.05
N GLU A 28 -3.33 0.18 -8.38
CA GLU A 28 -2.67 1.43 -7.99
C GLU A 28 -1.50 1.17 -7.02
N LYS A 29 -1.72 0.34 -5.98
CA LYS A 29 -0.66 -0.09 -5.06
C LYS A 29 0.49 -0.80 -5.79
N ALA A 30 0.18 -1.69 -6.73
CA ALA A 30 1.21 -2.37 -7.53
C ALA A 30 2.04 -1.38 -8.36
N LYS A 31 1.40 -0.37 -8.97
CA LYS A 31 2.09 0.69 -9.72
C LYS A 31 2.99 1.53 -8.81
N ILE A 32 2.49 1.96 -7.65
CA ILE A 32 3.26 2.75 -6.69
C ILE A 32 4.46 1.94 -6.16
N ASN A 33 4.25 0.67 -5.80
CA ASN A 33 5.34 -0.21 -5.38
C ASN A 33 6.41 -0.40 -6.46
N SER A 34 6.01 -0.60 -7.72
CA SER A 34 6.95 -0.67 -8.84
C SER A 34 7.76 0.62 -8.98
N ARG A 35 7.11 1.78 -8.82
CA ARG A 35 7.78 3.08 -8.93
C ARG A 35 8.74 3.33 -7.77
N ILE A 36 8.37 2.96 -6.55
CA ILE A 36 9.26 2.98 -5.38
C ILE A 36 10.50 2.14 -5.65
N LYS A 37 10.32 0.91 -6.15
CA LYS A 37 11.45 0.03 -6.46
C LYS A 37 12.41 0.67 -7.48
N THR A 38 11.87 1.24 -8.56
CA THR A 38 12.68 1.96 -9.55
C THR A 38 13.45 3.13 -8.91
N LEU A 39 12.79 3.94 -8.08
CA LEU A 39 13.45 5.07 -7.40
C LEU A 39 14.51 4.60 -6.39
N GLU A 40 14.28 3.49 -5.69
CA GLU A 40 15.24 2.87 -4.78
C GLU A 40 16.47 2.34 -5.54
N ASP A 41 16.26 1.69 -6.69
CA ASP A 41 17.34 1.23 -7.57
C ASP A 41 18.15 2.41 -8.14
N GLU A 42 17.49 3.48 -8.62
CA GLU A 42 18.13 4.71 -9.10
C GLU A 42 18.94 5.40 -7.98
N LYS A 43 18.37 5.50 -6.77
CA LYS A 43 19.05 6.05 -5.61
C LYS A 43 20.31 5.24 -5.27
N LYS A 44 20.21 3.92 -5.24
CA LYS A 44 21.33 3.03 -4.96
C LYS A 44 22.47 3.23 -5.98
N GLN A 45 22.13 3.33 -7.27
CA GLN A 45 23.12 3.61 -8.31
C GLN A 45 23.82 4.96 -8.09
N LEU A 46 23.08 6.01 -7.72
CA LEU A 46 23.66 7.31 -7.41
C LEU A 46 24.59 7.26 -6.19
N GLU A 47 24.24 6.50 -5.16
CA GLU A 47 25.08 6.29 -3.97
C GLU A 47 26.37 5.53 -4.31
N GLU A 48 26.30 4.50 -5.15
CA GLU A 48 27.47 3.76 -5.65
C GLU A 48 28.38 4.66 -6.50
N LEU A 49 27.82 5.46 -7.40
CA LEU A 49 28.56 6.42 -8.23
C LEU A 49 29.21 7.52 -7.38
N LEU A 50 28.51 8.03 -6.36
CA LEU A 50 29.06 8.99 -5.42
C LEU A 50 30.24 8.39 -4.64
N GLY A 51 30.09 7.16 -4.13
CA GLY A 51 31.17 6.45 -3.45
C GLY A 51 32.41 6.28 -4.34
N ALA A 52 32.22 5.86 -5.59
CA ALA A 52 33.30 5.76 -6.56
C ALA A 52 33.96 7.12 -6.84
N ARG A 53 33.17 8.19 -6.97
CA ARG A 53 33.68 9.55 -7.17
C ARG A 53 34.53 10.02 -5.99
N VAL A 54 34.05 9.83 -4.78
CA VAL A 54 34.78 10.18 -3.54
C VAL A 54 36.09 9.41 -3.46
N TYR A 55 36.08 8.11 -3.73
CA TYR A 55 37.28 7.28 -3.73
C TYR A 55 38.31 7.77 -4.75
N ASN A 56 37.90 8.04 -5.99
CA ASN A 56 38.80 8.52 -7.03
C ASN A 56 39.41 9.88 -6.66
N LEU A 57 38.60 10.81 -6.15
CA LEU A 57 39.11 12.11 -5.68
C LEU A 57 40.12 11.91 -4.56
N TYR A 58 39.83 11.08 -3.56
CA TYR A 58 40.78 10.78 -2.48
C TYR A 58 42.13 10.24 -2.98
N MET A 59 42.13 9.46 -4.06
CA MET A 59 43.35 8.90 -4.65
C MET A 59 44.13 9.88 -5.54
N GLU A 60 43.45 10.84 -6.16
CA GLU A 60 44.04 11.73 -7.18
C GLU A 60 44.49 13.09 -6.64
N MET A 61 43.92 13.55 -5.52
CA MET A 61 44.23 14.86 -4.94
C MET A 61 44.71 14.78 -3.50
N GLU A 62 45.66 15.64 -3.15
CA GLU A 62 46.04 15.89 -1.76
C GLU A 62 45.12 16.95 -1.14
N GLY A 63 44.75 16.74 0.12
CA GLY A 63 43.90 17.66 0.88
C GLY A 63 42.41 17.32 0.84
N ASP A 64 41.58 18.26 1.26
CA ASP A 64 40.15 18.05 1.44
C ASP A 64 39.39 17.97 0.12
N ILE A 65 38.40 17.08 0.05
CA ILE A 65 37.50 16.95 -1.11
C ILE A 65 36.51 18.13 -1.10
N PRO A 66 36.47 18.98 -2.14
CA PRO A 66 35.56 20.12 -2.19
C PRO A 66 34.09 19.67 -2.24
N ARG A 67 33.22 20.31 -1.44
CA ARG A 67 31.78 20.02 -1.45
C ARG A 67 31.14 20.16 -2.84
N SER A 68 31.65 21.07 -3.66
CA SER A 68 31.18 21.27 -5.04
C SER A 68 31.29 20.02 -5.92
N GLU A 69 32.25 19.14 -5.63
CA GLU A 69 32.42 17.88 -6.36
C GLU A 69 31.32 16.85 -6.03
N LEU A 70 30.64 17.02 -4.89
CA LEU A 70 29.69 16.06 -4.34
C LEU A 70 28.24 16.55 -4.39
N VAL A 71 28.04 17.88 -4.43
CA VAL A 71 26.73 18.50 -4.21
C VAL A 71 25.66 18.01 -5.18
N GLY A 72 25.98 17.85 -6.47
CA GLY A 72 25.01 17.39 -7.47
C GLY A 72 24.51 15.96 -7.20
N PHE A 73 25.39 15.05 -6.76
CA PHE A 73 24.98 13.71 -6.36
C PHE A 73 24.08 13.74 -5.12
N CYS A 74 24.46 14.53 -4.12
CA CYS A 74 23.68 14.68 -2.89
C CYS A 74 22.29 15.26 -3.15
N GLU A 75 22.17 16.27 -4.02
CA GLU A 75 20.89 16.85 -4.42
C GLU A 75 20.01 15.83 -5.14
N GLU A 76 20.57 15.08 -6.11
CA GLU A 76 19.82 14.08 -6.84
C GLU A 76 19.36 12.92 -5.93
N ILE A 77 20.21 12.45 -4.99
CA ILE A 77 19.86 11.43 -3.98
C ILE A 77 18.77 11.94 -3.05
N THR A 78 18.85 13.21 -2.63
CA THR A 78 17.85 13.84 -1.76
C THR A 78 16.49 13.86 -2.47
N LYS A 79 16.47 14.29 -3.73
CA LYS A 79 15.26 14.30 -4.55
C LYS A 79 14.62 12.91 -4.70
N ARG A 80 15.41 11.85 -4.93
CA ARG A 80 14.85 10.47 -4.99
C ARG A 80 14.30 10.05 -3.63
N THR A 81 14.99 10.41 -2.55
CA THR A 81 14.55 10.10 -1.17
C THR A 81 13.22 10.76 -0.85
N GLU A 82 13.03 12.03 -1.22
CA GLU A 82 11.77 12.74 -1.07
C GLU A 82 10.64 12.07 -1.85
N LEU A 83 10.86 11.77 -3.13
CA LEU A 83 9.87 11.09 -3.98
C LEU A 83 9.48 9.70 -3.45
N ILE A 84 10.45 8.93 -2.94
CA ILE A 84 10.18 7.63 -2.30
C ILE A 84 9.28 7.81 -1.07
N ASN A 85 9.56 8.82 -0.24
CA ASN A 85 8.79 9.09 0.95
C ASN A 85 7.35 9.52 0.62
N GLU A 86 7.17 10.37 -0.39
CA GLU A 86 5.84 10.75 -0.89
C GLU A 86 5.05 9.53 -1.38
N GLN A 87 5.68 8.65 -2.17
CA GLN A 87 5.06 7.43 -2.67
C GLN A 87 4.69 6.46 -1.53
N LYS A 88 5.56 6.33 -0.51
CA LYS A 88 5.29 5.52 0.69
C LYS A 88 4.14 6.10 1.53
N GLN A 89 4.04 7.43 1.60
CA GLN A 89 2.92 8.08 2.27
C GLN A 89 1.60 7.83 1.52
N ARG A 90 1.62 7.90 0.18
CA ARG A 90 0.45 7.58 -0.64
C ARG A 90 -0.02 6.13 -0.48
N LEU A 91 0.89 5.18 -0.32
CA LEU A 91 0.54 3.79 -0.02
C LEU A 91 -0.22 3.66 1.31
N LYS A 92 0.24 4.36 2.36
CA LYS A 92 -0.43 4.37 3.67
C LYS A 92 -1.84 4.93 3.58
N GLU A 93 -2.02 6.04 2.85
CA GLU A 93 -3.35 6.62 2.61
C GLU A 93 -4.28 5.62 1.91
N LEU A 94 -3.80 4.93 0.88
CA LEU A 94 -4.58 3.90 0.19
C LEU A 94 -4.89 2.67 1.07
N ASP A 95 -4.03 2.33 2.02
CA ASP A 95 -4.31 1.30 3.03
C ASP A 95 -5.40 1.76 4.02
N GLU A 96 -5.33 2.99 4.49
CA GLU A 96 -6.31 3.59 5.39
C GLU A 96 -7.68 3.74 4.72
N GLU A 97 -7.74 4.22 3.48
CA GLU A 97 -8.95 4.30 2.67
C GLU A 97 -9.60 2.92 2.51
N MET A 98 -8.83 1.88 2.20
CA MET A 98 -9.34 0.51 2.11
C MET A 98 -9.89 0.02 3.46
N ASN A 99 -9.19 0.29 4.56
CA ASN A 99 -9.63 -0.14 5.89
C ASN A 99 -10.91 0.60 6.34
N GLN A 100 -11.11 1.86 5.95
CA GLN A 100 -12.35 2.60 6.22
C GLN A 100 -13.52 2.11 5.36
N VAL A 101 -13.27 1.75 4.10
CA VAL A 101 -14.31 1.16 3.22
C VAL A 101 -14.68 -0.26 3.66
N ILE A 102 -13.71 -1.05 4.14
CA ILE A 102 -13.90 -2.43 4.64
C ILE A 102 -14.41 -2.44 6.09
N GLY A 103 -14.29 -1.35 6.85
CA GLY A 103 -14.74 -1.22 8.24
C GLY A 103 -16.24 -1.45 8.48
N ASN A 104 -17.07 -1.39 7.43
CA ASN A 104 -18.49 -1.76 7.48
C ASN A 104 -18.82 -3.15 6.93
N THR A 105 -17.81 -3.93 6.52
CA THR A 105 -17.97 -5.32 6.11
C THR A 105 -16.90 -6.14 6.84
N ARG A 106 -17.22 -6.66 8.03
CA ARG A 106 -16.39 -7.68 8.69
C ARG A 106 -16.32 -8.90 7.77
N ILE A 107 -15.26 -9.00 6.98
CA ILE A 107 -14.89 -10.22 6.25
C ILE A 107 -14.16 -11.10 7.26
N GLY A 108 -14.95 -11.75 8.10
CA GLY A 108 -14.47 -12.64 9.14
C GLY A 108 -15.66 -13.37 9.75
N PRO A 109 -15.53 -14.67 10.05
CA PRO A 109 -16.64 -15.45 10.59
C PRO A 109 -17.12 -14.84 11.92
N PRO A 110 -18.42 -14.52 12.08
CA PRO A 110 -18.93 -13.85 13.27
C PRO A 110 -18.71 -14.69 14.53
N VAL A 111 -18.03 -14.11 15.52
CA VAL A 111 -17.74 -14.78 16.80
C VAL A 111 -18.84 -14.46 17.80
N CYS A 112 -19.49 -15.51 18.32
CA CYS A 112 -20.51 -15.37 19.34
C CYS A 112 -19.90 -15.03 20.70
N LYS A 113 -20.68 -14.41 21.60
CA LYS A 113 -20.34 -14.24 23.03
C LYS A 113 -19.99 -15.55 23.74
N CYS A 114 -20.44 -16.70 23.24
CA CYS A 114 -20.07 -18.02 23.77
C CYS A 114 -18.70 -18.53 23.27
N GLY A 115 -17.95 -17.72 22.51
CA GLY A 115 -16.65 -18.04 21.94
C GLY A 115 -16.69 -18.88 20.66
N HIS A 116 -17.87 -19.20 20.12
CA HIS A 116 -18.00 -19.99 18.90
C HIS A 116 -17.86 -19.11 17.66
N VAL A 117 -17.00 -19.52 16.73
CA VAL A 117 -16.79 -18.90 15.41
C VAL A 117 -17.85 -19.45 14.45
N ASN A 118 -18.71 -18.59 13.92
CA ASN A 118 -19.85 -19.00 13.09
C ASN A 118 -19.57 -18.76 11.61
N PRO A 119 -20.20 -19.53 10.69
CA PRO A 119 -20.03 -19.32 9.26
C PRO A 119 -20.44 -17.89 8.83
N GLU A 120 -19.84 -17.41 7.75
CA GLU A 120 -20.13 -16.08 7.20
C GLU A 120 -21.63 -15.92 6.90
N GLY A 121 -22.21 -14.79 7.33
CA GLY A 121 -23.64 -14.51 7.15
C GLY A 121 -24.58 -15.14 8.19
N ALA A 122 -24.07 -15.85 9.21
CA ALA A 122 -24.90 -16.37 10.29
C ALA A 122 -25.55 -15.23 11.10
N ARG A 123 -26.88 -15.32 11.33
CA ARG A 123 -27.64 -14.39 12.20
C ARG A 123 -27.72 -14.85 13.65
N PHE A 124 -27.55 -16.16 13.86
CA PHE A 124 -27.63 -16.80 15.17
C PHE A 124 -26.46 -17.76 15.34
N CYS A 125 -26.02 -17.93 16.58
CA CYS A 125 -24.92 -18.81 16.90
C CYS A 125 -25.32 -20.28 16.71
N ALA A 126 -24.55 -21.03 15.92
CA ALA A 126 -24.77 -22.46 15.70
C ALA A 126 -24.61 -23.31 16.98
N ARG A 127 -23.93 -22.78 17.99
CA ARG A 127 -23.66 -23.47 19.26
C ARG A 127 -24.66 -23.14 20.37
N CYS A 128 -25.03 -21.87 20.53
CA CYS A 128 -25.82 -21.42 21.68
C CYS A 128 -27.13 -20.70 21.31
N GLY A 129 -27.44 -20.56 20.02
CA GLY A 129 -28.67 -19.92 19.54
C GLY A 129 -28.77 -18.41 19.77
N SER A 130 -27.79 -17.78 20.42
CA SER A 130 -27.76 -16.33 20.63
C SER A 130 -27.61 -15.58 19.31
N GLN A 131 -28.26 -14.43 19.19
CA GLN A 131 -28.10 -13.54 18.04
C GLN A 131 -26.65 -13.02 17.97
N LEU A 132 -26.07 -13.03 16.77
CA LEU A 132 -24.68 -12.62 16.48
C LEU A 132 -24.57 -11.13 16.18
#